data_AF-A0A3C1H4W3-F1
#
_entry.id   AF-A0A3C1H4W3-F1
#
_cell.length_a   1.000
_cell.length_b   1.000
_cell.length_c   1.000
_cell.angle_alpha   90.00
_cell.angle_beta   90.00
_cell.angle_gamma   90.00
#
_symmetry.space_group_name_H-M   'P 1'
#
loop_
_entity.id
_entity.type
_entity.pdbx_description
1 polymer ?
#
loop_
_entity_poly.entity_id
_entity_poly.type
_entity_poly.pdbx_seq_one_letter_code
_entity_poly.pdbx_strand_id
1 'polypeptide(L)'
;MNLQLNNGQKLSIGVAVYIVIKQIVNSIIGGFSGMNLVILLAGIAAGVCFHQGVKKSNIVVAVLMMLVACAYLPGNIRNFNLLYLLEGVIDILGALLLAFHPDIRTHCKMSK
;
A
#
# COMPACT_ATOMS: atom_id res chain seq x y z
N MET A 1 -9.68 6.65 22.73
CA MET A 1 -9.48 5.28 22.21
C MET A 1 -10.28 5.01 20.93
N ASN A 2 -11.61 5.18 20.92
CA ASN A 2 -12.44 4.98 19.71
C ASN A 2 -12.07 5.86 18.51
N LEU A 3 -11.68 7.13 18.74
CA LEU A 3 -11.28 8.03 17.65
C LEU A 3 -10.00 7.57 16.94
N GLN A 4 -8.99 7.11 17.70
CA GLN A 4 -7.71 6.61 17.16
C GLN A 4 -7.90 5.32 16.36
N LEU A 5 -8.74 4.39 16.84
CA LEU A 5 -9.06 3.15 16.11
C LEU A 5 -9.77 3.46 14.79
N ASN A 6 -10.78 4.33 14.82
CA ASN A 6 -11.49 4.76 13.61
C ASN A 6 -10.56 5.47 12.61
N ASN A 7 -9.64 6.30 13.11
CA ASN A 7 -8.70 7.02 12.26
C ASN A 7 -7.66 6.06 11.63
N GLY A 8 -7.09 5.15 12.42
CA GLY A 8 -6.16 4.12 11.95
C GLY A 8 -6.78 3.18 10.92
N GLN A 9 -8.03 2.77 11.14
CA GLN A 9 -8.79 1.98 10.17
C GLN A 9 -9.01 2.74 8.86
N LYS A 10 -9.47 3.99 8.92
CA LYS A 10 -9.71 4.82 7.73
C LYS A 10 -8.43 5.04 6.92
N LEU A 11 -7.33 5.39 7.59
CA LEU A 11 -6.04 5.63 6.94
C LEU A 11 -5.51 4.36 6.26
N SER A 12 -5.53 3.23 6.97
CA SER A 12 -5.05 1.96 6.41
C SER A 12 -5.91 1.46 5.24
N ILE A 13 -7.25 1.56 5.35
CA ILE A 13 -8.15 1.28 4.23
C ILE A 13 -7.88 2.22 3.05
N GLY A 14 -7.64 3.51 3.31
CA GLY A 14 -7.27 4.48 2.27
C GLY A 14 -6.04 4.04 1.47
N VAL A 15 -5.02 3.51 2.15
CA VAL A 15 -3.83 2.95 1.47
C VAL A 15 -4.18 1.70 0.65
N ALA A 16 -5.01 0.79 1.18
CA ALA A 16 -5.45 -0.38 0.41
C ALA A 16 -6.25 0.00 -0.84
N VAL A 17 -7.15 0.98 -0.74
CA VAL A 17 -7.91 1.52 -1.87
C VAL A 17 -6.96 2.12 -2.91
N TYR A 18 -5.95 2.88 -2.47
CA TYR A 18 -4.91 3.39 -3.36
C TYR A 18 -4.23 2.24 -4.13
N ILE A 19 -3.79 1.16 -3.45
CA ILE A 19 -3.15 -0.01 -4.08
C ILE A 19 -4.04 -0.63 -5.17
N VAL A 20 -5.33 -0.77 -4.90
CA VAL A 20 -6.30 -1.33 -5.86
C VAL A 20 -6.46 -0.41 -7.07
N ILE A 21 -6.70 0.88 -6.84
CA ILE A 21 -6.89 1.86 -7.91
C ILE A 21 -5.65 1.95 -8.79
N LYS A 22 -4.46 2.07 -8.21
CA LYS A 22 -3.21 2.13 -8.99
C LYS A 22 -3.02 0.89 -9.85
N GLN A 23 -3.37 -0.30 -9.36
CA GLN A 23 -3.16 -1.52 -10.15
C GLN A 23 -4.15 -1.66 -11.30
N ILE A 24 -5.38 -1.17 -11.13
CA ILE A 24 -6.33 -1.05 -12.22
C ILE A 24 -5.77 -0.08 -13.28
N VAL A 25 -5.31 1.10 -12.87
CA VAL A 25 -4.72 2.10 -13.78
C VAL A 25 -3.50 1.54 -14.51
N ASN A 26 -2.56 0.91 -13.80
CA ASN A 26 -1.37 0.30 -14.40
C ASN A 26 -1.70 -0.81 -15.39
N SER A 27 -2.75 -1.60 -15.12
CA SER A 27 -3.19 -2.65 -16.03
C SER A 27 -3.86 -2.10 -17.29
N ILE A 28 -4.51 -0.94 -17.20
CA ILE A 28 -5.12 -0.27 -18.36
C ILE A 28 -4.04 0.37 -19.24
N ILE A 29 -3.05 1.04 -18.64
CA ILE A 29 -2.01 1.79 -19.37
C ILE A 29 -0.90 0.87 -19.89
N GLY A 30 -0.35 0.02 -19.01
CA GLY A 30 0.80 -0.85 -19.31
C GLY A 30 0.43 -2.25 -19.80
N GLY A 31 -0.86 -2.58 -19.81
CA GLY A 31 -1.36 -3.92 -20.10
C GLY A 31 -1.46 -4.82 -18.87
N PHE A 32 -2.35 -5.81 -18.95
CA PHE A 32 -2.60 -6.74 -17.85
C PHE A 32 -1.53 -7.84 -17.80
N SER A 33 -0.96 -8.07 -16.61
CA SER A 33 0.01 -9.12 -16.36
C SER A 33 -0.36 -9.93 -15.12
N GLY A 34 0.19 -11.15 -15.01
CA GLY A 34 0.00 -11.99 -13.81
C GLY A 34 0.48 -11.30 -12.53
N MET A 35 1.56 -10.51 -12.59
CA MET A 35 2.04 -9.74 -11.44
C MET A 35 1.06 -8.66 -11.02
N ASN A 36 0.45 -7.95 -11.97
CA ASN A 36 -0.57 -6.93 -11.66
C ASN A 36 -1.77 -7.55 -10.95
N LEU A 37 -2.20 -8.75 -11.38
CA LEU A 37 -3.28 -9.50 -10.73
C LEU A 37 -2.92 -9.87 -9.28
N VAL A 38 -1.69 -10.36 -9.04
CA VAL A 38 -1.24 -10.70 -7.69
C VAL A 38 -1.24 -9.47 -6.77
N ILE A 39 -0.72 -8.33 -7.23
CA ILE A 39 -0.67 -7.11 -6.42
C ILE A 39 -2.08 -6.54 -6.18
N LEU A 40 -2.98 -6.65 -7.18
CA LEU A 40 -4.38 -6.26 -7.04
C LEU A 40 -5.08 -7.10 -5.95
N LEU A 41 -4.92 -8.42 -5.99
CA LEU A 41 -5.49 -9.33 -4.99
C LEU A 41 -4.88 -9.08 -3.60
N ALA A 42 -3.58 -8.78 -3.53
CA ALA A 42 -2.93 -8.39 -2.28
C ALA A 42 -3.51 -7.08 -1.72
N GLY A 43 -3.82 -6.09 -2.57
CA GLY A 43 -4.49 -4.85 -2.18
C GLY A 43 -5.90 -5.08 -1.61
N ILE A 44 -6.68 -5.95 -2.25
CA ILE A 44 -8.02 -6.33 -1.77
C ILE A 44 -7.92 -7.05 -0.41
N ALA A 45 -7.02 -8.04 -0.30
CA ALA A 45 -6.78 -8.76 0.94
C ALA A 45 -6.32 -7.82 2.07
N ALA A 46 -5.42 -6.87 1.76
CA ALA A 46 -5.01 -5.83 2.69
C ALA A 46 -6.20 -5.01 3.19
N GLY A 47 -7.11 -4.61 2.31
CA GLY A 47 -8.35 -3.90 2.68
C GLY A 47 -9.20 -4.68 3.68
N VAL A 48 -9.39 -5.99 3.47
CA VAL A 48 -10.10 -6.87 4.40
C VAL A 48 -9.37 -6.98 5.74
N CYS A 49 -8.05 -7.18 5.73
CA CYS A 49 -7.23 -7.24 6.94
C CYS A 49 -7.26 -5.93 7.75
N PHE A 50 -7.21 -4.78 7.06
CA PHE A 50 -7.30 -3.47 7.69
C PHE A 50 -8.68 -3.20 8.24
N HIS A 51 -9.74 -3.62 7.55
CA HIS A 51 -11.10 -3.50 8.07
C HIS A 51 -11.25 -4.24 9.42
N GLN A 52 -10.65 -5.43 9.55
CA GLN A 52 -10.70 -6.26 10.76
C GLN A 52 -9.64 -5.91 11.83
N GLY A 53 -8.68 -5.04 11.54
CA GLY A 53 -7.57 -4.75 12.44
C GLY A 53 -6.69 -5.98 12.72
N VAL A 54 -6.36 -6.74 11.67
CA VAL A 54 -5.53 -7.94 11.76
C VAL A 54 -4.12 -7.57 12.25
N LYS A 55 -3.61 -8.34 13.21
CA LYS A 55 -2.31 -8.08 13.86
C LYS A 55 -1.17 -8.05 12.83
N LYS A 56 -0.31 -7.02 12.89
CA LYS A 56 0.87 -6.83 12.02
C LYS A 56 0.58 -6.67 10.52
N SER A 57 -0.69 -6.63 10.10
CA SER A 57 -1.07 -6.49 8.68
C SER A 57 -0.48 -5.23 8.03
N ASN A 58 -0.42 -4.12 8.77
CA ASN A 58 0.16 -2.86 8.30
C ASN A 58 1.63 -2.98 7.91
N ILE A 59 2.42 -3.72 8.70
CA ILE A 59 3.85 -3.94 8.41
C ILE A 59 4.04 -4.86 7.20
N VAL A 60 3.25 -5.92 7.09
CA VAL A 60 3.31 -6.84 5.94
C VAL A 60 3.05 -6.08 4.64
N VAL A 61 2.01 -5.25 4.62
CA VAL A 61 1.66 -4.45 3.44
C VAL A 61 2.69 -3.35 3.18
N ALA A 62 3.21 -2.69 4.22
CA ALA A 62 4.29 -1.70 4.07
C ALA A 62 5.55 -2.30 3.44
N VAL A 63 5.96 -3.49 3.87
CA VAL A 63 7.10 -4.22 3.29
C VAL A 63 6.83 -4.57 1.83
N LEU A 64 5.63 -5.07 1.50
CA LEU A 64 5.26 -5.38 0.12
C LEU A 64 5.30 -4.13 -0.77
N MET A 65 4.74 -3.02 -0.33
CA MET A 65 4.80 -1.74 -1.07
C MET A 65 6.24 -1.29 -1.30
N MET A 66 7.09 -1.37 -0.26
CA MET A 66 8.50 -0.99 -0.37
C MET A 66 9.27 -1.89 -1.35
N LEU A 67 9.01 -3.20 -1.33
CA LEU A 67 9.62 -4.15 -2.26
C LEU A 67 9.22 -3.86 -3.71
N VAL A 68 7.93 -3.58 -3.96
CA VAL A 68 7.43 -3.19 -5.29
C VAL A 68 8.09 -1.89 -5.74
N ALA A 69 8.09 -0.85 -4.90
CA ALA A 69 8.73 0.41 -5.23
C ALA A 69 10.20 0.20 -5.60
N CYS A 70 10.98 -0.50 -4.77
CA CYS A 70 12.40 -0.79 -5.04
C CYS A 70 12.63 -1.60 -6.31
N ALA A 71 11.71 -2.50 -6.69
CA ALA A 71 11.83 -3.29 -7.91
C ALA A 71 11.65 -2.44 -9.18
N TYR A 72 10.74 -1.47 -9.17
CA TYR A 72 10.40 -0.67 -10.36
C TYR A 72 11.12 0.69 -10.43
N LEU A 73 11.55 1.26 -9.30
CA LEU A 73 12.17 2.59 -9.24
C LEU A 73 13.40 2.72 -10.15
N PRO A 74 14.38 1.79 -10.18
CA PRO A 74 15.58 1.95 -11.01
C PRO A 74 15.26 2.03 -12.50
N GLY A 75 14.32 1.21 -12.98
CA GLY A 75 13.87 1.22 -14.36
C GLY A 75 13.13 2.51 -14.71
N ASN A 76 12.28 2.99 -13.80
CA ASN A 76 11.53 4.24 -13.99
C ASN A 76 12.45 5.47 -14.00
N ILE A 77 13.52 5.48 -13.19
CA ILE A 77 14.55 6.53 -13.20
C ILE A 77 15.30 6.50 -14.53
N ARG A 78 15.78 5.32 -14.96
CA ARG A 78 16.57 5.19 -16.20
C ARG A 78 15.80 5.66 -17.44
N ASN A 79 14.49 5.43 -17.46
CA ASN A 79 13.62 5.76 -18.60
C ASN A 79 12.90 7.11 -18.44
N PHE A 80 13.12 7.85 -17.35
CA PHE A 80 12.43 9.10 -17.03
C PHE A 80 10.89 9.01 -17.12
N ASN A 81 10.34 7.88 -16.69
CA ASN A 81 8.91 7.65 -16.68
C ASN A 81 8.24 8.42 -15.53
N LEU A 82 7.92 9.70 -15.75
CA LEU A 82 7.44 10.61 -14.70
C LEU A 82 6.22 10.07 -13.93
N LEU A 83 5.26 9.47 -14.63
CA LEU A 83 4.07 8.87 -14.01
C LEU A 83 4.44 7.76 -13.02
N TYR A 84 5.27 6.81 -13.45
CA TYR A 84 5.68 5.67 -12.63
C TYR A 84 6.70 6.05 -11.54
N LEU A 85 7.45 7.15 -11.72
CA LEU A 85 8.27 7.73 -10.68
C LEU A 85 7.43 8.33 -9.55
N LEU A 86 6.41 9.14 -9.90
CA LEU A 86 5.47 9.68 -8.92
C LEU A 86 4.73 8.57 -8.17
N GLU A 87 4.31 7.53 -8.89
CA GLU A 87 3.70 6.36 -8.27
C GLU A 87 4.65 5.67 -7.27
N GLY A 88 5.90 5.45 -7.65
CA GLY A 88 6.91 4.87 -6.74
C GLY A 88 7.15 5.72 -5.49
N VAL A 89 7.10 7.06 -5.61
CA VAL A 89 7.17 7.97 -4.45
C VAL A 89 5.95 7.81 -3.55
N ILE A 90 4.74 7.75 -4.11
CA ILE A 90 3.51 7.55 -3.34
C ILE A 90 3.52 6.17 -2.65
N ASP A 91 4.06 5.13 -3.30
CA ASP A 91 4.23 3.82 -2.67
C ASP A 91 5.12 3.87 -1.43
N ILE A 92 6.27 4.55 -1.55
CA ILE A 92 7.20 4.73 -0.43
C ILE A 92 6.52 5.50 0.70
N LEU A 93 5.81 6.59 0.39
CA LEU A 93 5.08 7.37 1.39
C LEU A 93 3.97 6.55 2.05
N GLY A 94 3.22 5.75 1.29
CA GLY A 94 2.18 4.86 1.80
C GLY A 94 2.77 3.76 2.71
N ALA A 95 3.91 3.19 2.33
CA ALA A 95 4.63 2.23 3.15
C ALA A 95 5.11 2.85 4.48
N LEU A 96 5.67 4.06 4.45
CA LEU A 96 6.08 4.79 5.65
C LEU A 96 4.87 5.12 6.54
N LEU A 97 3.75 5.55 5.94
CA LEU A 97 2.51 5.83 6.67
C LEU A 97 2.01 4.57 7.40
N LEU A 98 1.90 3.44 6.69
CA LEU A 98 1.47 2.17 7.28
C LEU A 98 2.42 1.69 8.38
N ALA A 99 3.73 1.88 8.20
CA ALA A 99 4.74 1.41 9.14
C ALA A 99 4.79 2.23 10.43
N PHE A 100 4.67 3.56 10.32
CA PHE A 100 5.01 4.47 11.43
C PHE A 100 3.83 5.24 12.01
N HIS A 101 2.69 5.34 11.33
CA HIS A 101 1.56 6.13 11.85
C HIS A 101 0.97 5.49 13.13
N PRO A 102 0.92 6.22 14.26
CA PRO A 102 0.57 5.64 15.55
C PRO A 102 -0.86 5.09 15.60
N ASP A 103 -1.82 5.78 14.98
CA ASP A 103 -3.21 5.30 14.91
C ASP A 103 -3.33 3.99 14.12
N ILE A 104 -2.57 3.83 13.03
CA ILE A 104 -2.56 2.61 12.22
C ILE A 104 -1.92 1.46 13.01
N ARG A 105 -0.78 1.71 13.64
CA ARG A 105 -0.10 0.72 14.50
C ARG A 105 -1.01 0.24 15.63
N THR A 106 -1.73 1.17 16.27
CA THR A 106 -2.69 0.86 17.33
C THR A 106 -3.83 0.00 16.80
N HIS A 107 -4.44 0.39 15.68
CA HIS A 107 -5.52 -0.36 15.04
C HIS A 107 -5.11 -1.78 14.62
N CYS A 108 -3.93 -1.93 14.03
CA CYS A 108 -3.35 -3.21 13.61
C CYS A 108 -2.62 -3.95 14.75
N LYS A 109 -2.91 -3.62 16.01
CA LYS A 109 -2.47 -4.33 17.22
C LYS A 109 -0.95 -4.54 17.29
N MET A 110 -0.19 -3.56 16.80
CA MET A 110 1.24 -3.47 17.04
C MET A 110 1.42 -2.91 18.45
N SER A 111 2.17 -3.62 19.30
CA SER A 111 2.57 -3.10 20.61
C SER A 111 3.11 -1.67 20.45
N LYS A 112 2.74 -0.80 21.39
CA LYS A 112 3.29 0.56 21.47
C LYS A 112 4.81 0.49 21.49
#